data_AF-A0A3P6T5X2-F1
#
_entry.id   AF-A0A3P6T5X2-F1
#
_cell.length_a   1.000
_cell.length_b   1.000
_cell.length_c   1.000
_cell.angle_alpha   90.00
_cell.angle_beta   90.00
_cell.angle_gamma   90.00
#
_symmetry.space_group_name_H-M   'P 1'
#
loop_
_entity.id
_entity.type
_entity.pdbx_description
1 polymer ?
#
loop_
_entity_poly.entity_id
_entity_poly.type
_entity_poly.pdbx_seq_one_letter_code
_entity_poly.pdbx_strand_id
1 'polypeptide(L)'
;MWFSRKWLGEMGEIYEDIEQEYNNEMFGQKQKRPRWKMCTEVTTTVMNDATIALYVKKALDKTTKKNIINIANDLLEVFRKKLNTSNWIDEETRIEALNKLNHMLRQIAYPEFVLNTGMLDKHYRDLDVRDTDSYSEMVEKLTRWHIERFFEQLTKLPDRFVIFNPADVRASYYLHTNSLRKSMHLSFFAPTYSKAAFS
;
A
#
# COMPACT_ATOMS: atom_id res chain seq x y z
N MET A 1 -10.62 18.60 19.28
CA MET A 1 -10.86 18.62 17.82
C MET A 1 -10.43 17.34 17.10
N TRP A 2 -9.27 16.73 17.39
CA TRP A 2 -8.86 15.47 16.72
C TRP A 2 -9.73 14.25 17.05
N PHE A 3 -10.19 14.13 18.31
CA PHE A 3 -10.97 12.97 18.75
C PHE A 3 -12.37 12.94 18.13
N SER A 4 -13.12 14.05 18.13
CA SER A 4 -14.44 14.13 17.50
C SER A 4 -14.41 13.89 15.99
N ARG A 5 -13.33 14.31 15.30
CA ARG A 5 -13.18 14.09 13.85
C ARG A 5 -13.18 12.61 13.46
N LYS A 6 -12.67 11.73 14.33
CA LYS A 6 -12.59 10.28 14.07
C LYS A 6 -13.95 9.61 13.94
N TRP A 7 -14.96 10.15 14.62
CA TRP A 7 -16.31 9.60 14.66
C TRP A 7 -17.24 10.25 13.61
N LEU A 8 -16.74 11.15 12.76
CA LEU A 8 -17.60 11.93 11.83
C LEU A 8 -18.44 11.04 10.91
N GLY A 9 -17.92 9.87 10.53
CA GLY A 9 -18.65 8.90 9.72
C GLY A 9 -19.83 8.22 10.44
N GLU A 10 -19.93 8.36 11.77
CA GLU A 10 -20.89 7.71 12.65
C GLU A 10 -21.88 8.69 13.30
N MET A 11 -21.56 10.00 13.29
CA MET A 11 -22.33 11.02 14.01
C MET A 11 -23.53 11.60 13.24
N GLY A 12 -23.73 11.18 11.98
CA GLY A 12 -24.89 11.55 11.16
C GLY A 12 -24.75 12.86 10.37
N GLU A 13 -25.80 13.22 9.63
CA GLU A 13 -25.74 14.23 8.55
C GLU A 13 -25.30 15.63 9.01
N ILE A 14 -25.72 16.07 10.20
CA ILE A 14 -25.35 17.39 10.75
C ILE A 14 -23.83 17.55 10.84
N TYR A 15 -23.14 16.49 11.26
CA TYR A 15 -21.68 16.52 11.39
C TYR A 15 -20.99 16.41 10.03
N GLU A 16 -21.58 15.68 9.08
CA GLU A 16 -21.11 15.64 7.70
C GLU A 16 -21.26 16.99 7.00
N ASP A 17 -22.31 17.77 7.30
CA ASP A 17 -22.49 19.13 6.79
C ASP A 17 -21.43 20.09 7.34
N ILE A 18 -21.15 20.02 8.65
CA ILE A 18 -20.09 20.83 9.28
C ILE A 18 -18.72 20.49 8.68
N GLU A 19 -18.41 19.20 8.47
CA GLU A 19 -17.17 18.81 7.80
C GLU A 19 -17.13 19.30 6.35
N GLN A 20 -18.26 19.30 5.65
CA GLN A 20 -18.35 19.79 4.28
C GLN A 20 -18.12 21.31 4.19
N GLU A 21 -18.68 22.09 5.11
CA GLU A 21 -18.42 23.53 5.20
C GLU A 21 -16.93 23.81 5.43
N TYR A 22 -16.32 23.12 6.39
CA TYR A 22 -14.88 23.21 6.64
C TYR A 22 -14.05 22.84 5.40
N ASN A 23 -14.41 21.76 4.69
CA ASN A 23 -13.69 21.33 3.50
C ASN A 23 -13.87 22.30 2.32
N ASN A 24 -15.00 23.00 2.24
CA ASN A 24 -15.21 24.04 1.25
C ASN A 24 -14.28 25.24 1.50
N GLU A 25 -14.18 25.70 2.74
CA GLU A 25 -13.30 26.81 3.10
C GLU A 25 -11.81 26.46 2.96
N MET A 26 -11.41 25.27 3.43
CA MET A 26 -9.99 24.88 3.45
C MET A 26 -9.47 24.37 2.11
N PHE A 27 -10.31 23.68 1.33
CA PHE A 27 -9.88 22.98 0.13
C PHE A 27 -10.68 23.35 -1.13
N GLY A 28 -11.64 24.29 -1.03
CA GLY A 28 -12.51 24.67 -2.14
C GLY A 28 -13.46 23.55 -2.59
N GLN A 29 -13.68 22.54 -1.74
CA GLN A 29 -14.49 21.39 -2.09
C GLN A 29 -15.98 21.75 -2.07
N LYS A 30 -16.56 22.03 -3.24
CA LYS A 30 -17.94 22.53 -3.38
C LYS A 30 -19.05 21.52 -3.05
N GLN A 31 -18.75 20.22 -3.06
CA GLN A 31 -19.75 19.17 -2.87
C GLN A 31 -19.21 18.04 -1.98
N LYS A 32 -20.12 17.40 -1.25
CA LYS A 32 -19.80 16.19 -0.48
C LYS A 32 -19.29 15.10 -1.40
N ARG A 33 -18.35 14.29 -0.89
CA ARG A 33 -17.92 13.09 -1.62
C ARG A 33 -19.11 12.11 -1.70
N PRO A 34 -19.31 11.40 -2.82
CA PRO A 34 -20.35 10.37 -2.89
C PRO A 34 -20.19 9.32 -1.79
N ARG A 35 -21.30 8.87 -1.18
CA ARG A 35 -21.29 7.94 -0.05
C ARG A 35 -20.52 6.65 -0.34
N TRP A 36 -20.73 6.06 -1.51
CA TRP A 36 -20.01 4.84 -1.92
C TRP A 36 -18.49 5.01 -1.92
N LYS A 37 -17.99 6.21 -2.26
CA LYS A 37 -16.55 6.51 -2.29
C LYS A 37 -16.01 6.60 -0.86
N MET A 38 -16.75 7.22 0.05
CA MET A 38 -16.41 7.25 1.48
C MET A 38 -16.37 5.84 2.06
N CYS A 39 -17.41 5.03 1.82
CA CYS A 39 -17.45 3.64 2.30
C CYS A 39 -16.28 2.82 1.74
N THR A 40 -15.96 2.98 0.45
CA THR A 40 -14.81 2.31 -0.17
C THR A 40 -13.49 2.75 0.49
N GLU A 41 -13.30 4.04 0.74
CA GLU A 41 -12.10 4.58 1.39
C GLU A 41 -11.93 4.04 2.82
N VAL A 42 -13.02 3.96 3.59
CA VAL A 42 -13.02 3.35 4.93
C VAL A 42 -12.66 1.87 4.84
N THR A 43 -13.35 1.09 3.99
CA THR A 43 -13.08 -0.36 3.84
C THR A 43 -11.65 -0.63 3.37
N THR A 44 -11.12 0.15 2.43
CA THR A 44 -9.72 0.03 1.99
C THR A 44 -8.73 0.36 3.11
N THR A 45 -9.09 1.26 4.02
CA THR A 45 -8.23 1.59 5.17
C THR A 45 -8.22 0.48 6.22
N VAL A 46 -9.41 -0.03 6.60
CA VAL A 46 -9.55 -0.99 7.71
C VAL A 46 -9.36 -2.45 7.30
N MET A 47 -9.66 -2.80 6.05
CA MET A 47 -9.52 -4.14 5.46
C MET A 47 -8.65 -4.11 4.21
N ASN A 48 -7.49 -3.45 4.31
CA ASN A 48 -6.59 -3.24 3.17
C ASN A 48 -6.28 -4.53 2.41
N ASP A 49 -5.80 -5.59 3.08
CA ASP A 49 -5.37 -6.83 2.42
C ASP A 49 -6.49 -7.52 1.62
N ALA A 50 -7.72 -7.52 2.15
CA ALA A 50 -8.89 -8.01 1.44
C ALA A 50 -9.24 -7.16 0.20
N THR A 51 -9.24 -5.83 0.35
CA THR A 51 -9.50 -4.94 -0.80
C THR A 51 -8.41 -5.05 -1.87
N ILE A 52 -7.15 -5.25 -1.46
CA ILE A 52 -6.02 -5.53 -2.35
C ILE A 52 -6.26 -6.84 -3.09
N ALA A 53 -6.64 -7.91 -2.41
CA ALA A 53 -6.91 -9.20 -3.04
C ALA A 53 -7.99 -9.07 -4.14
N LEU A 54 -9.06 -8.32 -3.87
CA LEU A 54 -10.12 -8.04 -4.84
C LEU A 54 -9.61 -7.21 -6.03
N TYR A 55 -8.85 -6.14 -5.77
CA TYR A 55 -8.29 -5.29 -6.81
C TYR A 55 -7.33 -6.06 -7.72
N VAL A 56 -6.41 -6.81 -7.12
CA VAL A 56 -5.41 -7.60 -7.86
C VAL A 56 -6.10 -8.62 -8.75
N LYS A 57 -7.08 -9.37 -8.23
CA LYS A 57 -7.84 -10.37 -9.01
C LYS A 57 -8.54 -9.77 -10.23
N LYS A 58 -8.99 -8.51 -10.15
CA LYS A 58 -9.78 -7.86 -11.20
C LYS A 58 -8.93 -7.05 -12.18
N ALA A 59 -7.92 -6.35 -11.69
CA ALA A 59 -7.25 -5.28 -12.45
C ALA A 59 -5.79 -5.57 -12.80
N LEU A 60 -5.11 -6.48 -12.10
CA LEU A 60 -3.68 -6.68 -12.29
C LEU A 60 -3.37 -8.00 -12.98
N ASP A 61 -2.75 -7.89 -14.15
CA ASP A 61 -2.20 -9.00 -14.88
C ASP A 61 -0.81 -9.42 -14.34
N LYS A 62 -0.62 -10.74 -14.17
CA LYS A 62 0.62 -11.34 -13.68
C LYS A 62 1.80 -11.09 -14.61
N THR A 63 1.56 -11.03 -15.94
CA THR A 63 2.66 -10.80 -16.90
C THR A 63 3.23 -9.39 -16.75
N THR A 64 2.35 -8.42 -16.51
CA THR A 64 2.76 -7.03 -16.30
C THR A 64 3.57 -6.88 -15.00
N LYS A 65 3.18 -7.57 -13.91
CA LYS A 65 4.00 -7.62 -12.68
C LYS A 65 5.41 -8.17 -12.94
N LYS A 66 5.52 -9.27 -13.68
CA LYS A 66 6.81 -9.88 -14.05
C LYS A 66 7.68 -8.92 -14.88
N ASN A 67 7.08 -8.19 -15.82
CA ASN A 67 7.80 -7.21 -16.63
C ASN A 67 8.39 -6.07 -15.78
N ILE A 68 7.63 -5.54 -14.82
CA ILE A 68 8.12 -4.48 -13.92
C ILE A 68 9.25 -5.00 -13.02
N ILE A 69 9.13 -6.23 -12.52
CA ILE A 69 10.21 -6.88 -11.74
C ILE A 69 11.49 -6.97 -12.57
N ASN A 70 11.39 -7.35 -13.85
CA ASN A 70 12.56 -7.42 -14.73
C ASN A 70 13.18 -6.03 -14.95
N ILE A 71 12.37 -5.01 -15.22
CA ILE A 71 12.87 -3.62 -15.36
C ILE A 71 13.58 -3.15 -14.10
N ALA A 72 13.03 -3.45 -12.92
CA ALA A 72 13.66 -3.11 -11.65
C ALA A 72 15.00 -3.84 -11.46
N ASN A 73 15.09 -5.11 -11.84
CA ASN A 73 16.35 -5.86 -11.79
C ASN A 73 17.38 -5.28 -12.77
N ASP A 74 16.99 -4.97 -14.01
CA ASP A 74 17.86 -4.36 -15.01
C ASP A 74 18.43 -3.03 -14.51
N LEU A 75 17.59 -2.19 -13.88
CA LEU A 75 18.01 -0.93 -13.28
C LEU A 75 19.03 -1.10 -12.16
N LEU A 76 18.81 -2.08 -11.26
CA LEU A 76 19.74 -2.36 -10.16
C LEU A 76 21.09 -2.88 -10.68
N GLU A 77 21.09 -3.67 -11.76
CA GLU A 77 22.33 -4.13 -12.38
C GLU A 77 23.09 -2.99 -13.08
N VAL A 78 22.40 -2.06 -13.73
CA VAL A 78 23.03 -0.84 -14.25
C VAL A 78 23.62 -0.01 -13.11
N PHE A 79 22.89 0.13 -12.00
CA PHE A 79 23.38 0.85 -10.83
C PHE A 79 24.62 0.19 -10.22
N ARG A 80 24.63 -1.15 -10.10
CA ARG A 80 25.80 -1.94 -9.68
C ARG A 80 27.02 -1.64 -10.57
N LYS A 81 26.85 -1.69 -11.90
CA LYS A 81 27.92 -1.38 -12.85
C LYS A 81 28.46 0.03 -12.64
N LYS A 82 27.56 1.02 -12.46
CA LYS A 82 27.95 2.40 -12.19
C LYS A 82 28.74 2.55 -10.91
N LEU A 83 28.36 1.88 -9.82
CA LEU A 83 29.13 1.86 -8.56
C LEU A 83 30.54 1.29 -8.76
N ASN A 84 30.66 0.20 -9.52
CA ASN A 84 31.96 -0.42 -9.80
C ASN A 84 32.88 0.47 -10.65
N THR A 85 32.33 1.20 -11.62
CA THR A 85 33.10 2.08 -12.50
C THR A 85 33.33 3.49 -11.95
N SER A 86 32.74 3.81 -10.79
CA SER A 86 32.79 5.15 -10.21
C SER A 86 34.19 5.45 -9.67
N ASN A 87 34.79 6.56 -10.09
CA ASN A 87 36.12 7.01 -9.66
C ASN A 87 36.10 7.96 -8.44
N TRP A 88 34.92 8.46 -8.05
CA TRP A 88 34.79 9.37 -6.90
C TRP A 88 34.49 8.66 -5.58
N ILE A 89 34.18 7.35 -5.62
CA ILE A 89 33.92 6.51 -4.45
C ILE A 89 35.18 5.69 -4.17
N ASP A 90 35.64 5.67 -2.93
CA ASP A 90 36.73 4.80 -2.49
C ASP A 90 36.31 3.31 -2.43
N GLU A 91 37.27 2.41 -2.27
CA GLU A 91 37.00 0.97 -2.29
C GLU A 91 36.17 0.50 -1.10
N GLU A 92 36.42 1.02 0.10
CA GLU A 92 35.69 0.63 1.31
C GLU A 92 34.21 1.02 1.19
N THR A 93 33.94 2.28 0.81
CA THR A 93 32.58 2.78 0.58
C THR A 93 31.88 2.03 -0.56
N ARG A 94 32.61 1.63 -1.61
CA ARG A 94 32.05 0.85 -2.73
C ARG A 94 31.57 -0.51 -2.27
N ILE A 95 32.34 -1.22 -1.44
CA ILE A 95 31.97 -2.53 -0.89
C ILE A 95 30.68 -2.41 -0.09
N GLU A 96 30.56 -1.42 0.79
CA GLU A 96 29.34 -1.21 1.59
C GLU A 96 28.13 -0.78 0.75
N ALA A 97 28.34 0.06 -0.28
CA ALA A 97 27.29 0.43 -1.21
C ALA A 97 26.74 -0.78 -1.99
N LEU A 98 27.63 -1.67 -2.44
CA LEU A 98 27.25 -2.93 -3.10
C LEU A 98 26.56 -3.88 -2.12
N ASN A 99 27.03 -3.96 -0.88
CA ASN A 99 26.42 -4.76 0.17
C ASN A 99 24.97 -4.31 0.44
N LYS A 100 24.75 -2.99 0.55
CA LYS A 100 23.41 -2.40 0.65
C LYS A 100 22.55 -2.71 -0.57
N LEU A 101 23.10 -2.61 -1.77
CA LEU A 101 22.38 -2.92 -3.01
C LEU A 101 21.96 -4.40 -3.07
N ASN A 102 22.84 -5.32 -2.66
CA ASN A 102 22.58 -6.77 -2.61
C ASN A 102 21.43 -7.11 -1.66
N HIS A 103 21.34 -6.42 -0.53
CA HIS A 103 20.32 -6.64 0.51
C HIS A 103 19.05 -5.81 0.32
N MET A 104 18.92 -5.10 -0.80
CA MET A 104 17.77 -4.26 -1.09
C MET A 104 16.55 -5.12 -1.47
N LEU A 105 15.46 -4.95 -0.73
CA LEU A 105 14.20 -5.65 -1.01
C LEU A 105 13.43 -4.94 -2.11
N ARG A 106 12.80 -5.74 -2.98
CA ARG A 106 11.96 -5.25 -4.08
C ARG A 106 10.53 -5.69 -3.83
N GLN A 107 9.67 -4.74 -3.45
CA GLN A 107 8.25 -4.99 -3.24
C GLN A 107 7.47 -4.32 -4.36
N ILE A 108 7.06 -5.13 -5.34
CA ILE A 108 6.43 -4.64 -6.56
C ILE A 108 4.99 -5.15 -6.60
N ALA A 109 4.07 -4.21 -6.80
CA ALA A 109 2.64 -4.39 -6.85
C ALA A 109 2.03 -4.88 -5.53
N TYR A 110 2.05 -6.18 -5.27
CA TYR A 110 1.36 -6.82 -4.15
C TYR A 110 2.10 -8.10 -3.72
N PRO A 111 2.02 -8.49 -2.43
CA PRO A 111 2.60 -9.73 -1.94
C PRO A 111 1.80 -10.95 -2.42
N GLU A 112 2.44 -12.10 -2.59
CA GLU A 112 1.78 -13.27 -3.20
C GLU A 112 0.65 -13.86 -2.35
N PHE A 113 0.72 -13.72 -1.02
CA PHE A 113 -0.25 -14.31 -0.11
C PHE A 113 -1.67 -13.74 -0.31
N VAL A 114 -1.84 -12.51 -0.81
CA VAL A 114 -3.18 -11.92 -1.06
C VAL A 114 -3.95 -12.64 -2.17
N LEU A 115 -3.27 -13.44 -3.00
CA LEU A 115 -3.91 -14.32 -3.98
C LEU A 115 -4.29 -15.69 -3.40
N ASN A 116 -3.78 -16.04 -2.23
CA ASN A 116 -4.09 -17.28 -1.53
C ASN A 116 -5.26 -17.05 -0.56
N THR A 117 -6.45 -17.51 -0.95
CA THR A 117 -7.67 -17.34 -0.16
C THR A 117 -7.54 -17.92 1.24
N GLY A 118 -6.95 -19.11 1.40
CA GLY A 118 -6.77 -19.72 2.72
C GLY A 118 -5.86 -18.93 3.65
N MET A 119 -4.83 -18.26 3.13
CA MET A 119 -3.98 -17.37 3.92
C MET A 119 -4.71 -16.07 4.31
N LEU A 120 -5.54 -15.54 3.40
CA LEU A 120 -6.35 -14.35 3.65
C LEU A 120 -7.44 -14.63 4.69
N ASP A 121 -8.14 -15.77 4.58
CA ASP A 121 -9.17 -16.18 5.55
C ASP A 121 -8.53 -16.41 6.92
N LYS A 122 -7.35 -17.05 6.97
CA LYS A 122 -6.57 -17.18 8.20
C LYS A 122 -6.15 -15.82 8.77
N HIS A 123 -5.86 -14.83 7.92
CA HIS A 123 -5.49 -13.49 8.37
C HIS A 123 -6.66 -12.80 9.10
N TYR A 124 -7.89 -12.96 8.59
CA TYR A 124 -9.10 -12.34 9.14
C TYR A 124 -9.92 -13.25 10.07
N ARG A 125 -9.40 -14.42 10.47
CA ARG A 125 -10.14 -15.46 11.21
C ARG A 125 -10.80 -14.99 12.51
N ASP A 126 -10.22 -14.01 13.19
CA ASP A 126 -10.66 -13.51 14.50
C ASP A 126 -11.55 -12.26 14.37
N LEU A 127 -11.84 -11.82 13.13
CA LEU A 127 -12.71 -10.69 12.85
C LEU A 127 -14.14 -11.19 12.58
N ASP A 128 -15.07 -10.88 13.50
CA ASP A 128 -16.49 -11.26 13.39
C ASP A 128 -17.38 -10.04 13.10
N VAL A 129 -17.49 -9.68 11.82
CA VAL A 129 -18.39 -8.62 11.33
C VAL A 129 -19.58 -9.27 10.64
N ARG A 130 -20.80 -8.91 11.06
CA ARG A 130 -22.07 -9.49 10.58
C ARG A 130 -22.88 -8.45 9.83
N ASP A 131 -23.70 -8.89 8.89
CA ASP A 131 -24.63 -8.02 8.16
C ASP A 131 -25.72 -7.41 9.05
N THR A 132 -26.00 -8.01 10.20
CA THR A 132 -26.89 -7.48 11.24
C THR A 132 -26.27 -6.40 12.12
N ASP A 133 -24.94 -6.22 12.08
CA ASP A 133 -24.27 -5.18 12.87
C ASP A 133 -24.64 -3.80 12.33
N SER A 134 -24.88 -2.84 13.22
CA SER A 134 -24.91 -1.44 12.84
C SER A 134 -23.53 -0.98 12.36
N TYR A 135 -23.49 0.10 11.57
CA TYR A 135 -22.22 0.64 11.07
C TYR A 135 -21.21 0.94 12.20
N SER A 136 -21.69 1.46 13.35
CA SER A 136 -20.83 1.73 14.49
C SER A 136 -20.29 0.48 15.17
N GLU A 137 -21.09 -0.58 15.28
CA GLU A 137 -20.60 -1.87 15.77
C GLU A 137 -19.54 -2.46 14.83
N MET A 138 -19.72 -2.34 13.50
CA MET A 138 -18.70 -2.77 12.54
C MET A 138 -17.39 -2.00 12.74
N VAL A 139 -17.46 -0.67 12.87
CA VAL A 139 -16.29 0.20 13.06
C VAL A 139 -15.58 -0.12 14.37
N GLU A 140 -16.32 -0.34 15.47
CA GLU A 140 -15.74 -0.73 16.76
C GLU A 140 -14.99 -2.06 16.66
N LYS A 141 -15.63 -3.11 16.11
CA LYS A 141 -15.05 -4.44 15.98
C LYS A 141 -13.79 -4.42 15.10
N LEU A 142 -13.83 -3.72 13.97
CA LEU A 142 -12.68 -3.54 13.09
C LEU A 142 -11.54 -2.79 13.77
N THR A 143 -11.85 -1.72 14.51
CA THR A 143 -10.87 -0.92 15.23
C THR A 143 -10.20 -1.74 16.33
N ARG A 144 -10.98 -2.47 17.12
CA ARG A 144 -10.48 -3.38 18.17
C ARG A 144 -9.53 -4.42 17.59
N TRP A 145 -9.96 -5.12 16.54
CA TRP A 145 -9.16 -6.14 15.87
C TRP A 145 -7.83 -5.56 15.33
N HIS A 146 -7.85 -4.35 14.77
CA HIS A 146 -6.64 -3.69 14.27
C HIS A 146 -5.67 -3.34 15.41
N ILE A 147 -6.19 -2.82 16.53
CA ILE A 147 -5.41 -2.46 17.71
C ILE A 147 -4.76 -3.72 18.32
N GLU A 148 -5.53 -4.78 18.54
CA GLU A 148 -5.04 -6.04 19.11
C GLU A 148 -3.90 -6.62 18.27
N ARG A 149 -4.08 -6.68 16.95
CA ARG A 149 -3.02 -7.13 16.03
C ARG A 149 -1.79 -6.23 16.06
N PHE A 150 -1.96 -4.92 16.12
CA PHE A 150 -0.84 -4.00 16.25
C PHE A 150 -0.03 -4.29 17.52
N PHE A 151 -0.69 -4.50 18.65
CA PHE A 151 -0.03 -4.86 19.91
C PHE A 151 0.65 -6.23 19.84
N GLU A 152 0.06 -7.23 19.18
CA GLU A 152 0.71 -8.53 18.98
C GLU A 152 2.02 -8.46 18.17
N GLN A 153 2.17 -7.48 17.28
CA GLN A 153 3.40 -7.32 16.51
C GLN A 153 4.56 -6.76 17.34
N LEU A 154 4.28 -6.10 18.47
CA LEU A 154 5.32 -5.49 19.30
C LEU A 154 6.28 -6.52 19.92
N THR A 155 5.85 -7.78 20.05
CA THR A 155 6.65 -8.88 20.60
C THR A 155 7.28 -9.75 19.51
N LYS A 156 6.97 -9.50 18.23
CA LYS A 156 7.42 -10.29 17.08
C LYS A 156 8.59 -9.57 16.39
N LEU A 157 9.44 -10.34 15.70
CA LEU A 157 10.45 -9.74 14.83
C LEU A 157 9.76 -8.96 13.69
N PRO A 158 10.27 -7.77 13.34
CA PRO A 158 9.65 -6.94 12.32
C PRO A 158 9.72 -7.63 10.95
N ASP A 159 8.56 -7.82 10.32
CA ASP A 159 8.51 -8.24 8.92
C ASP A 159 9.01 -7.09 8.03
N ARG A 160 9.98 -7.39 7.16
CA ARG A 160 10.49 -6.41 6.20
C ARG A 160 9.56 -6.27 5.00
N PHE A 161 8.66 -7.23 4.75
CA PHE A 161 7.61 -7.16 3.74
C PHE A 161 6.38 -6.45 4.30
N VAL A 162 6.07 -5.28 3.73
CA VAL A 162 4.92 -4.50 4.14
C VAL A 162 3.93 -4.48 3.00
N ILE A 163 2.67 -4.67 3.35
CA ILE A 163 1.57 -4.61 2.42
C ILE A 163 1.23 -3.14 2.21
N PHE A 164 1.23 -2.71 0.96
CA PHE A 164 0.79 -1.38 0.56
C PHE A 164 -0.26 -1.51 -0.53
N ASN A 165 -1.09 -0.49 -0.68
CA ASN A 165 -2.16 -0.51 -1.66
C ASN A 165 -1.56 -0.47 -3.09
N PRO A 166 -1.74 -1.52 -3.92
CA PRO A 166 -1.25 -1.53 -5.29
C PRO A 166 -1.99 -0.54 -6.19
N ALA A 167 -3.19 -0.09 -5.79
CA ALA A 167 -3.96 0.91 -6.52
C ALA A 167 -3.41 2.33 -6.31
N ASP A 168 -2.56 2.55 -5.30
CA ASP A 168 -1.90 3.84 -5.12
C ASP A 168 -1.01 4.17 -6.32
N VAL A 169 -1.02 5.41 -6.79
CA VAL A 169 -0.08 5.86 -7.82
C VAL A 169 1.20 6.35 -7.16
N ARG A 170 2.02 5.42 -6.65
CA ARG A 170 3.22 5.77 -5.88
C ARG A 170 4.41 4.85 -6.15
N ALA A 171 5.60 5.41 -5.94
CA ALA A 171 6.86 4.68 -5.77
C ALA A 171 7.59 5.31 -4.58
N SER A 172 8.25 4.50 -3.76
CA SER A 172 9.00 4.98 -2.60
C SER A 172 10.15 4.06 -2.24
N TYR A 173 11.13 4.62 -1.53
CA TYR A 173 12.22 3.87 -0.93
C TYR A 173 12.19 4.08 0.58
N TYR A 174 12.30 2.99 1.33
CA TYR A 174 12.31 3.00 2.80
C TYR A 174 13.69 2.65 3.32
N LEU A 175 14.32 3.60 4.01
CA LEU A 175 15.68 3.48 4.54
C LEU A 175 15.81 2.34 5.57
N HIS A 176 14.89 2.29 6.54
CA HIS A 176 14.94 1.34 7.67
C HIS A 176 14.78 -0.12 7.26
N THR A 177 14.04 -0.40 6.18
CA THR A 177 13.88 -1.76 5.63
C THR A 177 14.77 -2.01 4.42
N ASN A 178 15.53 -1.02 3.95
CA ASN A 178 16.25 -1.04 2.67
C ASN A 178 15.36 -1.62 1.56
N SER A 179 14.16 -1.05 1.39
CA SER A 179 13.14 -1.60 0.48
C SER A 179 12.68 -0.57 -0.56
N LEU A 180 12.70 -0.96 -1.82
CA LEU A 180 12.04 -0.25 -2.91
C LEU A 180 10.62 -0.78 -3.03
N ARG A 181 9.64 0.13 -2.94
CA ARG A 181 8.22 -0.20 -3.05
C ARG A 181 7.62 0.49 -4.26
N LYS A 182 6.96 -0.28 -5.11
CA LYS A 182 6.32 0.25 -6.32
C LYS A 182 4.91 -0.30 -6.45
N SER A 183 3.93 0.60 -6.39
CA SER A 183 2.56 0.30 -6.77
C SER A 183 2.40 0.23 -8.28
N MET A 184 1.40 -0.50 -8.73
CA MET A 184 1.24 -0.91 -10.11
C MET A 184 -0.02 -0.27 -10.69
N HIS A 185 0.18 0.83 -11.42
CA HIS A 185 -0.88 1.53 -12.12
C HIS A 185 -0.70 1.42 -13.64
N LEU A 186 -1.77 1.02 -14.33
CA LEU A 186 -1.74 0.73 -15.78
C LEU A 186 -1.31 1.91 -16.64
N SER A 187 -1.53 3.15 -16.17
CA SER A 187 -1.09 4.36 -16.88
C SER A 187 0.43 4.43 -17.11
N PHE A 188 1.23 3.79 -16.26
CA PHE A 188 2.69 3.78 -16.39
C PHE A 188 3.24 2.47 -16.96
N PHE A 189 2.54 1.36 -16.71
CA PHE A 189 2.96 0.04 -17.11
C PHE A 189 1.77 -0.73 -17.67
N ALA A 190 1.69 -0.81 -18.99
CA ALA A 190 0.74 -1.66 -19.69
C ALA A 190 1.51 -2.68 -20.54
N PRO A 191 1.03 -3.93 -20.65
CA PRO A 191 1.68 -4.93 -21.48
C PRO A 191 1.68 -4.57 -22.98
N THR A 192 0.81 -3.64 -23.39
CA THR A 192 0.75 -3.08 -24.75
C THR A 192 1.81 -2.01 -25.01
N TYR A 193 2.49 -1.50 -23.98
CA TYR A 193 3.51 -0.46 -24.17
C TYR A 193 4.81 -1.11 -24.64
N SER A 194 5.34 -0.62 -25.77
CA SER A 194 6.66 -1.02 -26.24
C SER A 194 7.73 -0.51 -25.28
N LYS A 195 8.74 -1.34 -24.97
CA LYS A 195 9.98 -0.82 -24.40
C LYS A 195 10.58 0.15 -25.42
N ALA A 196 10.76 1.41 -25.04
CA ALA A 196 11.49 2.35 -25.88
C ALA A 196 12.89 1.78 -26.10
N ALA A 197 13.23 1.51 -27.35
CA ALA A 197 14.59 1.16 -27.72
C ALA A 197 15.42 2.44 -27.55
N PHE A 198 16.19 2.54 -26.48
CA PHE A 198 17.22 3.54 -26.38
C PHE A 198 18.42 3.03 -27.18
N SER A 199 18.57 3.58 -28.39
CA SER A 199 19.75 3.45 -29.25
C SER A 199 20.95 4.15 -28.63
#